data_AF-A0A8S1DI84-F1
#
_entry.id   AF-A0A8S1DI84-F1
#
_cell.length_a   1.000
_cell.length_b   1.000
_cell.length_c   1.000
_cell.angle_alpha   90.00
_cell.angle_beta   90.00
_cell.angle_gamma   90.00
#
_symmetry.space_group_name_H-M   'P 1'
#
loop_
_entity.id
_entity.type
_entity.pdbx_description
1 polymer ?
#
loop_
_entity_poly.entity_id
_entity_poly.type
_entity_poly.pdbx_seq_one_letter_code
_entity_poly.pdbx_strand_id
1 'polypeptide(L)'
;MWFDEVESIAELFRGYLPYYLVIALPIFIIISPANPVAASHEFPVYRMQQFDLHGVQYGCRSAPINMEAKALSTWSSSRHCVISKIQDLSMERFKEISEKAGALVVVLPSDLTALSIEDRQNILELEDLMMEREVSIPVYFTHWNPSIDDVLTDLSTTIPTTPQPARGSALETLMHSVSANGYQIVVNTHQSHTRTDVSVANIQGKLGGHGMEDKLPTVAIVAHYDSFGVAPDLAFGADSNGSGVAVLIELARIFSQLYSSQRTHAKFNLMFLLSGAGKLNYQGTKKWLEDHIDSIDGSPLQNAHFVICLDALSSGKDIYVHYSKPPKEGTATSNFFQELTQAAKELNPEVKVELMHKKINLADKRMFWEHERLSMKRMAGFTVSALKSHQDYSRATILDNTIDTESIAQKASILSEALARYIYNLSAEDVFTENLKVDETAIEGVMDFLVAQPRAAQVLATKQNSLVTSLQSVLSRYLKDVKVSHLVPDKRDPDFSFYDVTKATVNVYSVKPAVFDLFLTFAIVAYLGLSYLCIQNFSLFYGLVARVSVPAKSKVQ
;
A
#
# COMPACT_ATOMS: atom_id res chain seq x y z
N MET A 1 -48.57 8.96 66.50
CA MET A 1 -48.20 9.36 65.13
C MET A 1 -46.91 8.72 64.61
N TRP A 2 -46.06 8.11 65.46
CA TRP A 2 -44.86 7.35 65.03
C TRP A 2 -45.04 5.82 64.98
N PHE A 3 -46.19 5.28 65.38
CA PHE A 3 -46.46 3.84 65.30
C PHE A 3 -46.95 3.43 63.90
N ASP A 4 -47.71 4.30 63.21
CA ASP A 4 -48.21 4.04 61.85
C ASP A 4 -47.08 4.02 60.80
N GLU A 5 -46.03 4.83 60.96
CA GLU A 5 -44.87 4.83 60.05
C GLU A 5 -44.03 3.54 60.20
N VAL A 6 -43.94 2.99 61.41
CA VAL A 6 -43.21 1.74 61.67
C VAL A 6 -44.00 0.53 61.17
N GLU A 7 -45.33 0.56 61.28
CA GLU A 7 -46.22 -0.49 60.77
C GLU A 7 -46.26 -0.47 59.22
N SER A 8 -46.27 0.71 58.61
CA SER A 8 -46.13 0.90 57.16
C SER A 8 -44.79 0.41 56.61
N ILE A 9 -43.68 0.62 57.33
CA ILE A 9 -42.37 0.09 56.94
C ILE A 9 -42.34 -1.44 57.11
N ALA A 10 -42.91 -1.96 58.20
CA ALA A 10 -43.02 -3.39 58.43
C ALA A 10 -43.90 -4.10 57.38
N GLU A 11 -44.98 -3.46 56.90
CA GLU A 11 -45.80 -3.95 55.79
C GLU A 11 -45.08 -3.93 54.44
N LEU A 12 -44.23 -2.92 54.19
CA LEU A 12 -43.37 -2.84 53.01
C LEU A 12 -42.43 -4.05 52.92
N PHE A 13 -41.84 -4.45 54.06
CA PHE A 13 -41.02 -5.66 54.17
C PHE A 13 -41.84 -6.96 54.09
N ARG A 14 -43.10 -6.97 54.55
CA ARG A 14 -43.99 -8.14 54.57
C ARG A 14 -44.52 -8.56 53.20
N GLY A 15 -44.68 -7.62 52.26
CA GLY A 15 -45.37 -7.88 50.99
C GLY A 15 -44.50 -7.82 49.74
N TYR A 16 -43.82 -6.68 49.52
CA TYR A 16 -43.38 -6.31 48.17
C TYR A 16 -41.86 -6.27 48.00
N LEU A 17 -41.09 -6.14 49.08
CA LEU A 17 -39.63 -6.05 49.05
C LEU A 17 -38.92 -7.26 48.37
N PRO A 18 -39.31 -8.54 48.60
CA PRO A 18 -38.69 -9.66 47.88
C PRO A 18 -38.99 -9.63 46.37
N TYR A 19 -40.17 -9.15 45.96
CA TYR A 19 -40.52 -8.98 44.54
C TYR A 19 -39.73 -7.83 43.90
N TYR A 20 -39.56 -6.71 44.61
CA TYR A 20 -38.74 -5.60 44.13
C TYR A 20 -37.26 -5.96 44.02
N LEU A 21 -36.71 -6.78 44.92
CA LEU A 21 -35.34 -7.27 44.79
C LEU A 21 -35.18 -8.05 43.48
N VAL A 22 -36.05 -9.02 43.21
CA VAL A 22 -36.02 -9.87 42.00
C VAL A 22 -36.15 -9.04 40.71
N ILE A 23 -36.94 -7.95 40.75
CA ILE A 23 -37.19 -7.07 39.60
C ILE A 23 -36.08 -6.01 39.43
N ALA A 24 -35.41 -5.60 40.52
CA ALA A 24 -34.41 -4.54 40.48
C ALA A 24 -33.18 -4.92 39.66
N LEU A 25 -32.68 -6.15 39.77
CA LEU A 25 -31.47 -6.59 39.04
C LEU A 25 -31.67 -6.61 37.50
N PRO A 26 -32.79 -7.15 36.95
CA PRO A 26 -33.11 -6.98 35.53
C PRO A 26 -33.22 -5.52 35.09
N ILE A 27 -33.85 -4.66 35.91
CA ILE A 27 -33.99 -3.23 35.62
C ILE A 27 -32.63 -2.53 35.59
N PHE A 28 -31.73 -2.83 36.53
CA PHE A 28 -30.37 -2.27 36.53
C PHE A 28 -29.53 -2.73 35.35
N ILE A 29 -29.73 -3.97 34.85
CA ILE A 29 -29.06 -4.45 33.63
C ILE A 29 -29.60 -3.72 32.40
N ILE A 30 -30.92 -3.46 32.32
CA ILE A 30 -31.55 -2.74 31.20
C ILE A 30 -31.19 -1.25 31.19
N ILE A 31 -31.05 -0.63 32.37
CA ILE A 31 -30.69 0.79 32.53
C ILE A 31 -29.17 1.01 32.42
N SER A 32 -28.37 -0.06 32.41
CA SER A 32 -26.93 0.02 32.24
C SER A 32 -26.58 0.78 30.95
N PRO A 33 -25.73 1.82 31.00
CA PRO A 33 -25.44 2.73 29.88
C PRO A 33 -24.53 2.11 28.81
N ALA A 34 -24.57 0.80 28.62
CA ALA A 34 -23.83 0.11 27.56
C ALA A 34 -24.54 0.32 26.22
N ASN A 35 -24.33 1.49 25.61
CA ASN A 35 -24.82 1.78 24.27
C ASN A 35 -24.06 0.90 23.25
N PRO A 36 -24.71 -0.07 22.58
CA PRO A 36 -24.03 -1.01 21.68
C PRO A 36 -23.38 -0.32 20.46
N VAL A 37 -23.80 0.91 20.13
CA VAL A 37 -23.27 1.68 19.00
C VAL A 37 -21.87 2.25 19.27
N ALA A 38 -21.51 2.48 20.54
CA ALA A 38 -20.17 2.99 20.90
C ALA A 38 -19.09 1.89 20.94
N ALA A 39 -19.44 0.63 20.64
CA ALA A 39 -18.58 -0.54 20.78
C ALA A 39 -18.10 -1.13 19.44
N SER A 40 -18.41 -0.48 18.31
CA SER A 40 -18.04 -0.93 16.97
C SER A 40 -17.41 0.20 16.18
N HIS A 41 -16.20 0.00 15.68
CA HIS A 41 -15.55 0.94 14.77
C HIS A 41 -15.32 0.31 13.40
N GLU A 42 -15.61 1.04 12.33
CA GLU A 42 -15.42 0.60 10.95
C GLU A 42 -14.37 1.47 10.24
N PHE A 43 -13.39 0.83 9.60
CA PHE A 43 -12.35 1.52 8.85
C PHE A 43 -12.02 0.80 7.54
N PRO A 44 -11.60 1.52 6.48
CA PRO A 44 -11.08 0.89 5.28
C PRO A 44 -9.69 0.31 5.55
N VAL A 45 -9.48 -0.93 5.10
CA VAL A 45 -8.20 -1.63 5.18
C VAL A 45 -7.76 -2.11 3.80
N TYR A 46 -6.45 -2.12 3.60
CA TYR A 46 -5.80 -2.48 2.34
C TYR A 46 -5.02 -3.76 2.55
N ARG A 47 -5.34 -4.80 1.78
CA ARG A 47 -4.67 -6.09 1.89
C ARG A 47 -3.28 -5.98 1.31
N MET A 48 -2.33 -6.64 1.96
CA MET A 48 -1.02 -6.91 1.37
C MET A 48 -1.17 -7.59 0.00
N GLN A 49 -0.23 -7.31 -0.91
CA GLN A 49 -0.22 -7.88 -2.25
C GLN A 49 -0.39 -9.40 -2.22
N GLN A 50 -1.01 -9.94 -3.27
CA GLN A 50 -1.03 -11.36 -3.56
C GLN A 50 -0.94 -11.54 -5.08
N PHE A 51 0.12 -12.18 -5.54
CA PHE A 51 0.31 -12.50 -6.95
C PHE A 51 1.26 -13.68 -7.11
N ASP A 52 1.17 -14.31 -8.27
CA ASP A 52 2.12 -15.35 -8.68
C ASP A 52 2.86 -14.87 -9.92
N LEU A 53 4.17 -15.11 -9.97
CA LEU A 53 5.03 -14.74 -11.09
C LEU A 53 5.87 -15.96 -11.48
N HIS A 54 5.69 -16.44 -12.71
CA HIS A 54 6.34 -17.66 -13.21
C HIS A 54 6.22 -18.86 -12.26
N GLY A 55 5.02 -19.06 -11.71
CA GLY A 55 4.70 -20.13 -10.75
C GLY A 55 5.23 -19.93 -9.32
N VAL A 56 5.92 -18.81 -9.03
CA VAL A 56 6.37 -18.47 -7.67
C VAL A 56 5.32 -17.59 -7.00
N GLN A 57 4.95 -17.98 -5.78
CA GLN A 57 3.94 -17.31 -4.97
C GLN A 57 4.56 -16.17 -4.14
N TYR A 58 3.97 -14.98 -4.20
CA TYR A 58 4.37 -13.83 -3.40
C TYR A 58 3.20 -13.26 -2.60
N GLY A 59 3.52 -12.63 -1.48
CA GLY A 59 2.55 -11.88 -0.68
C GLY A 59 1.63 -12.75 0.18
N CYS A 60 0.53 -12.18 0.66
CA CYS A 60 -0.37 -12.83 1.61
C CYS A 60 -1.35 -13.81 0.93
N ARG A 61 -1.64 -14.94 1.58
CA ARG A 61 -2.48 -16.03 1.01
C ARG A 61 -3.86 -16.16 1.63
N SER A 62 -4.12 -15.46 2.73
CA SER A 62 -5.42 -15.44 3.41
C SER A 62 -6.01 -14.03 3.39
N ALA A 63 -7.33 -13.95 3.43
CA ALA A 63 -8.09 -12.71 3.41
C ALA A 63 -9.03 -12.52 4.62
N PRO A 64 -9.89 -13.48 5.00
CA PRO A 64 -10.83 -13.25 6.10
C PRO A 64 -10.11 -13.18 7.46
N ILE A 65 -10.58 -12.27 8.32
CA ILE A 65 -10.15 -12.18 9.72
C ILE A 65 -11.38 -12.28 10.60
N ASN A 66 -11.32 -13.14 11.61
CA ASN A 66 -12.30 -13.18 12.71
C ASN A 66 -11.59 -13.66 13.97
N MET A 67 -10.87 -12.75 14.64
CA MET A 67 -9.96 -13.08 15.73
C MET A 67 -9.93 -11.99 16.79
N GLU A 68 -9.56 -12.36 18.02
CA GLU A 68 -9.32 -11.41 19.09
C GLU A 68 -8.02 -10.63 18.82
N ALA A 69 -8.07 -9.32 18.97
CA ALA A 69 -6.94 -8.42 18.81
C ALA A 69 -6.00 -8.46 20.03
N LYS A 70 -4.70 -8.49 19.77
CA LYS A 70 -3.64 -8.34 20.79
C LYS A 70 -2.57 -7.38 20.31
N ALA A 71 -1.96 -6.67 21.26
CA ALA A 71 -0.77 -5.86 20.99
C ALA A 71 0.46 -6.73 20.70
N LEU A 72 1.46 -6.13 20.07
CA LEU A 72 2.74 -6.74 19.67
C LEU A 72 3.51 -7.42 20.82
N SER A 73 3.30 -6.99 22.06
CA SER A 73 3.97 -7.55 23.25
C SER A 73 3.18 -8.64 23.98
N THR A 74 1.87 -8.77 23.70
CA THR A 74 0.95 -9.63 24.49
C THR A 74 0.53 -10.90 23.73
N TRP A 75 0.69 -10.92 22.41
CA TRP A 75 0.29 -12.06 21.60
C TRP A 75 1.18 -13.28 21.86
N SER A 76 0.58 -14.47 21.87
CA SER A 76 1.29 -15.74 22.12
C SER A 76 0.72 -16.94 21.35
N SER A 77 -0.36 -16.75 20.60
CA SER A 77 -1.16 -17.81 19.98
C SER A 77 -1.59 -17.42 18.57
N SER A 78 -1.77 -18.42 17.72
CA SER A 78 -2.27 -18.32 16.34
C SER A 78 -3.75 -17.97 16.22
N ARG A 79 -4.47 -17.86 17.36
CA ARG A 79 -5.88 -17.43 17.38
C ARG A 79 -6.06 -15.91 17.50
N HIS A 80 -4.97 -15.18 17.63
CA HIS A 80 -5.00 -13.73 17.83
C HIS A 80 -4.59 -12.99 16.56
N CYS A 81 -5.24 -11.85 16.34
CA CYS A 81 -4.83 -10.84 15.37
C CYS A 81 -3.88 -9.85 16.06
N VAL A 82 -2.69 -9.67 15.54
CA VAL A 82 -1.74 -8.68 16.07
C VAL A 82 -2.06 -7.32 15.44
N ILE A 83 -2.23 -6.28 16.26
CA ILE A 83 -2.30 -4.89 15.80
C ILE A 83 -1.01 -4.19 16.22
N SER A 84 -0.38 -3.49 15.28
CA SER A 84 0.84 -2.73 15.56
C SER A 84 1.00 -1.54 14.62
N LYS A 85 1.64 -0.47 15.09
CA LYS A 85 2.14 0.61 14.24
C LYS A 85 3.29 0.09 13.39
N ILE A 86 3.39 0.54 12.13
CA ILE A 86 4.48 0.10 11.26
C ILE A 86 5.88 0.45 11.82
N GLN A 87 5.97 1.54 12.59
CA GLN A 87 7.20 2.01 13.24
C GLN A 87 7.70 1.06 14.35
N ASP A 88 6.79 0.33 15.01
CA ASP A 88 7.15 -0.58 16.10
C ASP A 88 7.52 -1.99 15.60
N LEU A 89 7.36 -2.23 14.29
CA LEU A 89 7.51 -3.52 13.65
C LEU A 89 8.92 -3.67 13.06
N SER A 90 9.71 -4.57 13.65
CA SER A 90 11.00 -4.97 13.08
C SER A 90 10.86 -6.17 12.14
N MET A 91 11.86 -6.38 11.28
CA MET A 91 11.94 -7.55 10.40
C MET A 91 11.82 -8.88 11.14
N GLU A 92 12.47 -9.00 12.30
CA GLU A 92 12.46 -10.22 13.12
C GLU A 92 11.07 -10.47 13.70
N ARG A 93 10.43 -9.43 14.24
CA ARG A 93 9.07 -9.52 14.76
C ARG A 93 8.07 -9.85 13.66
N PHE A 94 8.23 -9.29 12.47
CA PHE A 94 7.39 -9.64 11.34
C PHE A 94 7.49 -11.12 10.96
N LYS A 95 8.71 -11.68 10.91
CA LYS A 95 8.91 -13.12 10.69
C LYS A 95 8.27 -13.98 11.78
N GLU A 96 8.38 -13.54 13.03
CA GLU A 96 7.77 -14.27 14.14
C GLU A 96 6.23 -14.27 14.04
N ILE A 97 5.64 -13.12 13.70
CA ILE A 97 4.19 -12.96 13.52
C ILE A 97 3.71 -13.78 12.33
N SER A 98 4.41 -13.75 11.20
CA SER A 98 4.01 -14.49 10.00
C SER A 98 3.98 -16.01 10.19
N GLU A 99 4.79 -16.54 11.11
CA GLU A 99 4.82 -17.97 11.44
C GLU A 99 3.84 -18.38 12.54
N LYS A 100 3.63 -17.53 13.56
CA LYS A 100 2.91 -17.93 14.78
C LYS A 100 1.55 -17.25 14.97
N ALA A 101 1.32 -16.04 14.45
CA ALA A 101 0.07 -15.32 14.65
C ALA A 101 -1.02 -15.79 13.68
N GLY A 102 -2.27 -15.40 13.92
CA GLY A 102 -3.38 -15.73 13.03
C GLY A 102 -3.64 -14.68 11.95
N ALA A 103 -3.32 -13.41 12.24
CA ALA A 103 -3.51 -12.26 11.35
C ALA A 103 -2.65 -11.08 11.83
N LEU A 104 -2.36 -10.14 10.93
CA LEU A 104 -1.64 -8.90 11.24
C LEU A 104 -2.37 -7.68 10.64
N VAL A 105 -2.63 -6.68 11.47
CA VAL A 105 -3.13 -5.37 11.05
C VAL A 105 -2.07 -4.33 11.39
N VAL A 106 -1.52 -3.70 10.35
CA VAL A 106 -0.48 -2.68 10.44
C VAL A 106 -1.12 -1.30 10.30
N VAL A 107 -0.90 -0.45 11.28
CA VAL A 107 -1.34 0.95 11.27
C VAL A 107 -0.23 1.81 10.66
N LEU A 108 -0.55 2.49 9.57
CA LEU A 108 0.35 3.45 8.93
C LEU A 108 0.48 4.71 9.79
N PRO A 109 1.59 5.46 9.67
CA PRO A 109 1.76 6.75 10.35
C PRO A 109 0.70 7.76 9.92
N SER A 110 0.44 8.77 10.74
CA SER A 110 -0.47 9.89 10.42
C SER A 110 0.02 10.67 9.21
N ASP A 111 1.31 11.00 9.20
CA ASP A 111 1.97 11.74 8.12
C ASP A 111 3.15 10.94 7.60
N LEU A 112 3.08 10.52 6.33
CA LEU A 112 4.17 9.79 5.67
C LEU A 112 5.36 10.70 5.32
N THR A 113 5.14 12.01 5.24
CA THR A 113 6.15 13.01 4.87
C THR A 113 7.00 13.45 6.06
N ALA A 114 6.46 13.37 7.29
CA ALA A 114 7.12 13.82 8.52
C ALA A 114 7.94 12.71 9.22
N LEU A 115 8.27 11.63 8.52
CA LEU A 115 9.01 10.49 9.07
C LEU A 115 10.49 10.82 9.27
N SER A 116 11.07 10.29 10.35
CA SER A 116 12.52 10.33 10.54
C SER A 116 13.23 9.50 9.46
N ILE A 117 14.49 9.84 9.16
CA ILE A 117 15.27 9.12 8.14
C ILE A 117 15.45 7.65 8.53
N GLU A 118 15.63 7.36 9.83
CA GLU A 118 15.77 6.01 10.37
C GLU A 118 14.48 5.21 10.24
N ASP A 119 13.33 5.78 10.63
CA ASP A 119 12.04 5.10 10.51
C ASP A 119 11.68 4.84 9.05
N ARG A 120 11.97 5.80 8.16
CA ARG A 120 11.76 5.63 6.73
C ARG A 120 12.57 4.46 6.19
N GLN A 121 13.85 4.35 6.56
CA GLN A 121 14.69 3.24 6.12
C GLN A 121 14.18 1.90 6.68
N ASN A 122 13.80 1.85 7.96
CA ASN A 122 13.24 0.64 8.57
C ASN A 122 11.96 0.16 7.85
N ILE A 123 11.07 1.09 7.49
CA ILE A 123 9.84 0.77 6.74
C ILE A 123 10.19 0.23 5.35
N LEU A 124 11.12 0.87 4.63
CA LEU A 124 11.53 0.44 3.30
C LEU A 124 12.10 -0.99 3.30
N GLU A 125 12.95 -1.30 4.27
CA GLU A 125 13.53 -2.64 4.36
C GLU A 125 12.51 -3.69 4.83
N LEU A 126 11.57 -3.31 5.70
CA LEU A 126 10.45 -4.15 6.11
C LEU A 126 9.55 -4.49 4.91
N GLU A 127 9.20 -3.50 4.09
CA GLU A 127 8.38 -3.72 2.89
C GLU A 127 9.05 -4.68 1.90
N ASP A 128 10.35 -4.56 1.68
CA ASP A 128 11.08 -5.48 0.80
C ASP A 128 11.03 -6.92 1.34
N LEU A 129 11.25 -7.11 2.64
CA LEU A 129 11.13 -8.41 3.29
C LEU A 129 9.72 -9.00 3.16
N MET A 130 8.70 -8.16 3.34
CA MET A 130 7.30 -8.56 3.19
C MET A 130 7.02 -9.07 1.76
N MET A 131 7.65 -8.51 0.74
CA MET A 131 7.44 -8.87 -0.66
C MET A 131 8.37 -9.98 -1.18
N GLU A 132 9.40 -10.37 -0.44
CA GLU A 132 10.34 -11.41 -0.84
C GLU A 132 9.73 -12.83 -0.75
N ARG A 133 8.86 -13.07 0.24
CA ARG A 133 8.33 -14.41 0.57
C ARG A 133 6.80 -14.44 0.53
N GLU A 134 6.26 -15.66 0.47
CA GLU A 134 4.84 -15.87 0.74
C GLU A 134 4.55 -15.75 2.23
N VAL A 135 3.40 -15.18 2.56
CA VAL A 135 2.90 -15.01 3.92
C VAL A 135 1.56 -15.75 4.01
N SER A 136 1.48 -16.74 4.89
CA SER A 136 0.27 -17.57 5.02
C SER A 136 -0.90 -16.81 5.65
N ILE A 137 -0.60 -15.90 6.58
CA ILE A 137 -1.59 -15.11 7.33
C ILE A 137 -2.11 -13.93 6.52
N PRO A 138 -3.34 -13.45 6.78
CA PRO A 138 -3.82 -12.19 6.23
C PRO A 138 -3.07 -11.02 6.88
N VAL A 139 -2.53 -10.15 6.04
CA VAL A 139 -1.88 -8.90 6.45
C VAL A 139 -2.62 -7.72 5.83
N TYR A 140 -3.07 -6.81 6.67
CA TYR A 140 -3.81 -5.61 6.27
C TYR A 140 -3.11 -4.35 6.76
N PHE A 141 -3.21 -3.29 5.96
CA PHE A 141 -2.73 -1.95 6.27
C PHE A 141 -3.93 -1.02 6.43
N THR A 142 -3.88 -0.15 7.43
CA THR A 142 -4.89 0.88 7.67
C THR A 142 -4.21 2.22 7.82
N HIS A 143 -4.86 3.29 7.35
CA HIS A 143 -4.44 4.64 7.72
C HIS A 143 -4.63 4.86 9.21
N TRP A 144 -3.82 5.77 9.77
CA TRP A 144 -3.98 6.22 11.13
C TRP A 144 -5.37 6.86 11.33
N ASN A 145 -6.01 6.52 12.43
CA ASN A 145 -7.28 7.10 12.87
C ASN A 145 -7.25 7.17 14.41
N PRO A 146 -7.72 8.26 15.03
CA PRO A 146 -7.81 8.36 16.49
C PRO A 146 -8.43 7.13 17.16
N SER A 147 -9.50 6.57 16.59
CA SER A 147 -10.16 5.38 17.19
C SER A 147 -9.28 4.13 17.20
N ILE A 148 -8.37 3.98 16.22
CA ILE A 148 -7.43 2.84 16.19
C ILE A 148 -6.31 3.06 17.20
N ASP A 149 -5.88 4.30 17.38
CA ASP A 149 -4.85 4.65 18.37
C ASP A 149 -5.37 4.45 19.80
N ASP A 150 -6.64 4.76 20.06
CA ASP A 150 -7.32 4.45 21.33
C ASP A 150 -7.32 2.94 21.57
N VAL A 151 -7.72 2.13 20.58
CA VAL A 151 -7.70 0.66 20.67
C VAL A 151 -6.29 0.13 20.93
N LEU A 152 -5.27 0.67 20.27
CA LEU A 152 -3.88 0.26 20.48
C LEU A 152 -3.38 0.64 21.89
N THR A 153 -3.77 1.81 22.38
CA THR A 153 -3.43 2.29 23.72
C THR A 153 -4.11 1.42 24.79
N ASP A 154 -5.36 1.04 24.60
CA ASP A 154 -6.07 0.11 25.49
C ASP A 154 -5.43 -1.29 25.50
N LEU A 155 -5.04 -1.80 24.34
CA LEU A 155 -4.39 -3.11 24.22
C LEU A 155 -3.01 -3.13 24.87
N SER A 156 -2.27 -2.02 24.82
CA SER A 156 -0.94 -1.91 25.42
C SER A 156 -0.98 -1.64 26.94
N THR A 157 -1.98 -0.91 27.42
CA THR A 157 -2.19 -0.65 28.86
C THR A 157 -2.74 -1.84 29.64
N THR A 158 -3.34 -2.82 28.96
CA THR A 158 -3.76 -4.10 29.56
C THR A 158 -2.57 -4.94 30.08
N ILE A 159 -1.33 -4.49 29.84
CA ILE A 159 -0.10 -5.09 30.36
C ILE A 159 0.22 -4.49 31.74
N PRO A 160 0.40 -5.31 32.81
CA PRO A 160 1.11 -4.86 33.98
C PRO A 160 2.58 -4.67 33.59
N THR A 161 3.01 -3.43 33.42
CA THR A 161 4.34 -3.01 32.94
C THR A 161 5.51 -3.31 33.89
N THR A 162 5.40 -4.35 34.73
CA THR A 162 6.51 -4.78 35.61
C THR A 162 6.73 -6.29 35.52
N PRO A 163 7.93 -6.74 35.09
CA PRO A 163 8.40 -8.12 35.29
C PRO A 163 8.90 -8.31 36.73
N GLN A 164 8.22 -7.69 37.70
CA GLN A 164 8.33 -8.06 39.10
C GLN A 164 7.17 -9.00 39.38
N PRO A 165 7.37 -10.08 40.15
CA PRO A 165 6.25 -10.91 40.59
C PRO A 165 5.31 -9.99 41.36
N ALA A 166 4.23 -9.57 40.71
CA ALA A 166 3.23 -8.73 41.33
C ALA A 166 2.75 -9.52 42.55
N ARG A 167 3.12 -9.04 43.73
CA ARG A 167 2.52 -9.42 45.02
C ARG A 167 1.08 -8.88 45.10
N GLY A 168 0.36 -8.82 43.97
CA GLY A 168 -1.08 -8.62 43.92
C GLY A 168 -1.72 -10.00 44.08
N SER A 169 -2.70 -10.11 44.96
CA SER A 169 -3.46 -11.34 45.15
C SER A 169 -4.00 -11.82 43.81
N ALA A 170 -4.07 -13.14 43.56
CA ALA A 170 -4.67 -13.72 42.36
C ALA A 170 -6.10 -13.17 42.08
N LEU A 171 -6.77 -12.68 43.12
CA LEU A 171 -8.06 -12.00 43.04
C LEU A 171 -7.99 -10.64 42.32
N GLU A 172 -6.92 -9.87 42.53
CA GLU A 172 -6.74 -8.54 41.93
C GLU A 172 -6.45 -8.66 40.42
N THR A 173 -5.58 -9.60 40.05
CA THR A 173 -5.33 -9.93 38.64
C THR A 173 -6.57 -10.48 37.93
N LEU A 174 -7.38 -11.29 38.61
CA LEU A 174 -8.68 -11.73 38.09
C LEU A 174 -9.66 -10.56 37.96
N MET A 175 -9.76 -9.66 38.95
CA MET A 175 -10.63 -8.48 38.88
C MET A 175 -10.26 -7.56 37.72
N HIS A 176 -8.97 -7.31 37.50
CA HIS A 176 -8.51 -6.54 36.35
C HIS A 176 -8.81 -7.22 35.02
N SER A 177 -8.71 -8.56 34.95
CA SER A 177 -9.06 -9.33 33.75
C SER A 177 -10.56 -9.31 33.43
N VAL A 178 -11.43 -9.21 34.44
CA VAL A 178 -12.89 -9.11 34.29
C VAL A 178 -13.30 -7.71 33.82
N SER A 179 -12.58 -6.68 34.26
CA SER A 179 -12.84 -5.29 33.86
C SER A 179 -12.28 -4.93 32.48
N ALA A 180 -11.22 -5.62 32.04
CA ALA A 180 -10.55 -5.34 30.77
C ALA A 180 -11.47 -5.58 29.58
N ASN A 181 -11.42 -4.68 28.59
CA ASN A 181 -12.11 -4.87 27.32
C ASN A 181 -11.22 -5.70 26.39
N GLY A 182 -11.78 -6.77 25.83
CA GLY A 182 -11.21 -7.43 24.68
C GLY A 182 -11.63 -6.70 23.40
N TYR A 183 -10.84 -6.84 22.35
CA TYR A 183 -11.19 -6.34 21.03
C TYR A 183 -11.24 -7.51 20.06
N GLN A 184 -12.24 -7.56 19.20
CA GLN A 184 -12.37 -8.57 18.15
C GLN A 184 -12.34 -7.87 16.80
N ILE A 185 -11.40 -8.28 15.95
CA ILE A 185 -11.28 -7.78 14.58
C ILE A 185 -11.99 -8.74 13.65
N VAL A 186 -12.87 -8.17 12.83
CA VAL A 186 -13.59 -8.89 11.79
C VAL A 186 -13.38 -8.20 10.45
N VAL A 187 -12.78 -8.92 9.51
CA VAL A 187 -12.74 -8.56 8.08
C VAL A 187 -13.58 -9.59 7.35
N ASN A 188 -14.80 -9.18 6.98
CA ASN A 188 -15.78 -10.07 6.35
C ASN A 188 -15.55 -10.13 4.84
N THR A 189 -14.49 -10.82 4.42
CA THR A 189 -14.16 -11.06 3.01
C THR A 189 -14.25 -12.56 2.71
N HIS A 190 -14.47 -12.92 1.45
CA HIS A 190 -14.28 -14.29 1.00
C HIS A 190 -12.79 -14.60 0.86
N GLN A 191 -12.46 -15.89 0.84
CA GLN A 191 -11.10 -16.33 0.56
C GLN A 191 -10.69 -15.91 -0.85
N SER A 192 -9.45 -15.46 -1.03
CA SER A 192 -9.00 -14.92 -2.31
C SER A 192 -8.94 -15.99 -3.41
N HIS A 193 -9.42 -15.61 -4.59
CA HIS A 193 -9.44 -16.43 -5.79
C HIS A 193 -8.67 -15.75 -6.93
N THR A 194 -8.08 -16.57 -7.79
CA THR A 194 -7.35 -16.08 -8.97
C THR A 194 -8.32 -15.41 -9.95
N ARG A 195 -7.98 -14.18 -10.35
CA ARG A 195 -8.73 -13.41 -11.35
C ARG A 195 -8.49 -13.96 -12.75
N THR A 196 -9.58 -14.25 -13.47
CA THR A 196 -9.51 -14.71 -14.86
C THR A 196 -9.63 -13.59 -15.89
N ASP A 197 -10.05 -12.40 -15.46
CA ASP A 197 -10.34 -11.23 -16.28
C ASP A 197 -9.16 -10.24 -16.39
N VAL A 198 -7.94 -10.75 -16.22
CA VAL A 198 -6.72 -9.93 -16.18
C VAL A 198 -6.32 -9.49 -17.59
N SER A 199 -6.20 -8.18 -17.78
CA SER A 199 -5.76 -7.59 -19.05
C SER A 199 -4.92 -6.35 -18.79
N VAL A 200 -3.64 -6.41 -19.11
CA VAL A 200 -2.71 -5.28 -18.97
C VAL A 200 -2.60 -4.56 -20.31
N ALA A 201 -2.75 -3.24 -20.33
CA ALA A 201 -2.69 -2.46 -21.56
C ALA A 201 -1.29 -1.90 -21.81
N ASN A 202 -0.84 -1.88 -23.06
CA ASN A 202 0.28 -1.09 -23.53
C ASN A 202 -0.26 -0.02 -24.47
N ILE A 203 0.22 1.21 -24.34
CA ILE A 203 -0.16 2.31 -25.20
C ILE A 203 1.07 2.70 -26.00
N GLN A 204 1.00 2.61 -27.32
CA GLN A 204 2.08 3.02 -28.20
C GLN A 204 1.62 4.13 -29.14
N GLY A 205 2.50 5.07 -29.45
CA GLY A 205 2.28 6.10 -30.46
C GLY A 205 3.57 6.38 -31.23
N LYS A 206 3.45 6.99 -32.41
CA LYS A 206 4.60 7.26 -33.26
C LYS A 206 4.57 8.67 -33.86
N LEU A 207 5.76 9.19 -34.14
CA LEU A 207 6.02 10.33 -34.99
C LEU A 207 6.91 9.86 -36.15
N GLY A 208 6.33 9.75 -37.35
CA GLY A 208 7.06 9.34 -38.54
C GLY A 208 7.99 10.45 -39.04
N GLY A 209 9.20 10.08 -39.43
CA GLY A 209 10.21 11.01 -39.94
C GLY A 209 9.99 11.46 -41.38
N HIS A 210 10.79 12.43 -41.84
CA HIS A 210 10.75 12.94 -43.20
C HIS A 210 11.35 11.93 -44.20
N GLY A 211 10.50 11.18 -44.88
CA GLY A 211 10.91 10.22 -45.90
C GLY A 211 10.02 8.98 -45.94
N MET A 212 10.58 7.88 -46.46
CA MET A 212 9.91 6.58 -46.39
C MET A 212 10.13 5.98 -45.01
N GLU A 213 9.07 5.88 -44.21
CA GLU A 213 9.10 5.50 -42.80
C GLU A 213 9.92 4.23 -42.55
N ASP A 214 9.72 3.18 -43.36
CA ASP A 214 10.37 1.87 -43.18
C ASP A 214 11.90 1.89 -43.35
N LYS A 215 12.43 2.90 -44.03
CA LYS A 215 13.88 3.05 -44.29
C LYS A 215 14.57 3.98 -43.31
N LEU A 216 13.80 4.73 -42.52
CA LEU A 216 14.36 5.67 -41.56
C LEU A 216 14.73 4.96 -40.26
N PRO A 217 15.81 5.38 -39.60
CA PRO A 217 16.17 4.87 -38.29
C PRO A 217 15.13 5.26 -37.25
N THR A 218 14.85 4.35 -36.32
CA THR A 218 13.87 4.56 -35.24
C THR A 218 14.57 4.73 -33.90
N VAL A 219 14.12 5.68 -33.09
CA VAL A 219 14.45 5.77 -31.66
C VAL A 219 13.16 5.56 -30.87
N ALA A 220 13.17 4.62 -29.94
CA ALA A 220 12.01 4.35 -29.10
C ALA A 220 12.25 4.87 -27.67
N ILE A 221 11.25 5.53 -27.11
CA ILE A 221 11.24 6.02 -25.73
C ILE A 221 10.15 5.25 -25.00
N VAL A 222 10.53 4.60 -23.91
CA VAL A 222 9.68 3.68 -23.17
C VAL A 222 9.65 4.09 -21.71
N ALA A 223 8.46 4.11 -21.12
CA ALA A 223 8.28 4.18 -19.68
C ALA A 223 7.15 3.23 -19.29
N HIS A 224 7.20 2.68 -18.09
CA HIS A 224 6.12 1.85 -17.57
C HIS A 224 5.28 2.68 -16.59
N TYR A 225 3.95 2.60 -16.71
CA TYR A 225 3.06 3.46 -15.93
C TYR A 225 2.56 2.84 -14.63
N ASP A 226 2.94 1.59 -14.35
CA ASP A 226 2.60 0.89 -13.12
C ASP A 226 3.59 1.18 -11.99
N SER A 227 3.09 1.06 -10.76
CA SER A 227 3.84 1.19 -9.51
C SER A 227 3.81 -0.12 -8.74
N PHE A 228 4.60 -0.20 -7.67
CA PHE A 228 4.64 -1.34 -6.77
C PHE A 228 4.87 -0.88 -5.34
N GLY A 229 4.32 -1.62 -4.38
CA GLY A 229 4.41 -1.36 -2.94
C GLY A 229 3.72 -2.48 -2.18
N VAL A 230 3.85 -2.55 -0.86
CA VAL A 230 3.38 -3.72 -0.09
C VAL A 230 1.86 -3.96 -0.19
N ALA A 231 1.07 -2.91 -0.41
CA ALA A 231 -0.37 -2.98 -0.62
C ALA A 231 -0.75 -2.36 -2.00
N PRO A 232 -1.53 -3.04 -2.85
CA PRO A 232 -1.81 -2.57 -4.21
C PRO A 232 -2.53 -1.21 -4.27
N ASP A 233 -3.55 -1.04 -3.42
CA ASP A 233 -4.37 0.18 -3.35
C ASP A 233 -3.65 1.38 -2.70
N LEU A 234 -2.44 1.17 -2.15
CA LEU A 234 -1.60 2.21 -1.58
C LEU A 234 -0.36 2.53 -2.42
N ALA A 235 -0.18 1.83 -3.55
CA ALA A 235 0.97 2.05 -4.43
C ALA A 235 0.68 3.18 -5.43
N PHE A 236 0.94 4.44 -5.06
CA PHE A 236 0.79 5.58 -5.98
C PHE A 236 1.98 5.75 -6.92
N GLY A 237 3.20 5.55 -6.40
CA GLY A 237 4.42 5.39 -7.18
C GLY A 237 4.94 6.64 -7.88
N ALA A 238 4.82 7.81 -7.23
CA ALA A 238 5.19 9.10 -7.81
C ALA A 238 6.56 9.06 -8.50
N ASP A 239 7.62 8.73 -7.77
CA ASP A 239 8.94 8.57 -8.38
C ASP A 239 9.18 7.16 -8.95
N SER A 240 8.60 6.11 -8.36
CA SER A 240 8.79 4.70 -8.73
C SER A 240 8.66 4.45 -10.23
N ASN A 241 7.73 5.15 -10.91
CA ASN A 241 7.90 5.54 -12.32
C ASN A 241 6.87 6.59 -12.81
N GLY A 242 6.14 7.27 -11.93
CA GLY A 242 5.27 8.38 -12.37
C GLY A 242 6.08 9.49 -13.05
N SER A 243 7.26 9.78 -12.49
CA SER A 243 8.25 10.70 -13.04
C SER A 243 8.67 10.33 -14.46
N GLY A 244 8.98 9.06 -14.75
CA GLY A 244 9.34 8.60 -16.10
C GLY A 244 8.21 8.77 -17.12
N VAL A 245 6.95 8.53 -16.71
CA VAL A 245 5.76 8.75 -17.55
C VAL A 245 5.59 10.24 -17.85
N ALA A 246 5.76 11.11 -16.85
CA ALA A 246 5.66 12.56 -17.03
C ALA A 246 6.72 13.08 -18.03
N VAL A 247 7.97 12.62 -17.89
CA VAL A 247 9.04 12.95 -18.85
C VAL A 247 8.71 12.43 -20.25
N LEU A 248 8.18 11.21 -20.38
CA LEU A 248 7.81 10.65 -21.69
C LEU A 248 6.73 11.49 -22.39
N ILE A 249 5.67 11.89 -21.66
CA ILE A 249 4.59 12.73 -22.20
C ILE A 249 5.12 14.11 -22.60
N GLU A 250 6.04 14.67 -21.82
CA GLU A 250 6.63 15.96 -22.11
C GLU A 250 7.56 15.93 -23.33
N LEU A 251 8.36 14.87 -23.46
CA LEU A 251 9.12 14.63 -24.69
C LEU A 251 8.19 14.47 -25.89
N ALA A 252 7.07 13.75 -25.75
CA ALA A 252 6.08 13.63 -26.81
C ALA A 252 5.49 15.01 -27.21
N ARG A 253 5.22 15.90 -26.26
CA ARG A 253 4.75 17.28 -26.51
C ARG A 253 5.77 18.08 -27.32
N ILE A 254 7.03 18.11 -26.88
CA ILE A 254 8.11 18.89 -27.52
C ILE A 254 8.38 18.38 -28.94
N PHE A 255 8.57 17.06 -29.10
CA PHE A 255 8.86 16.47 -30.41
C PHE A 255 7.66 16.51 -31.36
N SER A 256 6.42 16.48 -30.85
CA SER A 256 5.23 16.68 -31.69
C SER A 256 5.24 18.04 -32.39
N GLN A 257 5.65 19.11 -31.68
CA GLN A 257 5.75 20.44 -32.26
C GLN A 257 6.88 20.52 -33.31
N LEU A 258 8.04 19.94 -33.01
CA LEU A 258 9.15 19.86 -33.96
C LEU A 258 8.79 19.09 -35.24
N TYR A 259 8.07 17.98 -35.11
CA TYR A 259 7.66 17.13 -36.24
C TYR A 259 6.42 17.69 -36.97
N SER A 260 5.75 18.71 -36.42
CA SER A 260 4.65 19.39 -37.13
C SER A 260 5.16 20.38 -38.18
N SER A 261 6.38 20.89 -38.00
CA SER A 261 6.97 21.90 -38.88
C SER A 261 7.84 21.25 -39.97
N GLN A 262 7.57 21.56 -41.24
CA GLN A 262 8.28 20.94 -42.37
C GLN A 262 9.79 21.23 -42.39
N ARG A 263 10.22 22.39 -41.86
CA ARG A 263 11.64 22.78 -41.78
C ARG A 263 12.42 21.99 -40.72
N THR A 264 11.77 21.65 -39.62
CA THR A 264 12.35 20.94 -38.48
C THR A 264 11.98 19.45 -38.48
N HIS A 265 11.36 18.95 -39.54
CA HIS A 265 10.97 17.55 -39.62
C HIS A 265 12.21 16.65 -39.75
N ALA A 266 12.52 15.89 -38.70
CA ALA A 266 13.72 15.05 -38.67
C ALA A 266 13.61 13.85 -39.60
N LYS A 267 14.75 13.29 -40.03
CA LYS A 267 14.84 12.02 -40.78
C LYS A 267 14.94 10.81 -39.85
N PHE A 268 14.24 10.84 -38.72
CA PHE A 268 14.17 9.78 -37.73
C PHE A 268 12.71 9.49 -37.42
N ASN A 269 12.40 8.23 -37.12
CA ASN A 269 11.12 7.88 -36.53
C ASN A 269 11.26 7.91 -35.01
N LEU A 270 10.30 8.53 -34.32
CA LEU A 270 10.18 8.44 -32.87
C LEU A 270 9.00 7.57 -32.50
N MET A 271 9.24 6.62 -31.62
CA MET A 271 8.21 5.76 -31.08
C MET A 271 8.15 5.92 -29.57
N PHE A 272 6.93 6.06 -29.04
CA PHE A 272 6.69 6.23 -27.62
C PHE A 272 5.85 5.06 -27.12
N LEU A 273 6.28 4.44 -26.02
CA LEU A 273 5.56 3.33 -25.40
C LEU A 273 5.34 3.62 -23.92
N LEU A 274 4.08 3.56 -23.51
CA LEU A 274 3.68 3.40 -22.12
C LEU A 274 3.32 1.94 -21.88
N SER A 275 4.20 1.20 -21.21
CA SER A 275 4.03 -0.22 -20.94
C SER A 275 3.34 -0.45 -19.58
N GLY A 276 2.49 -1.47 -19.52
CA GLY A 276 1.91 -1.93 -18.26
C GLY A 276 2.69 -3.12 -17.68
N ALA A 277 2.52 -3.39 -16.39
CA ALA A 277 3.20 -4.49 -15.69
C ALA A 277 4.74 -4.44 -15.83
N GLY A 278 5.32 -3.24 -15.77
CA GLY A 278 6.75 -2.97 -15.66
C GLY A 278 7.36 -3.61 -14.41
N LYS A 279 6.70 -3.47 -13.26
CA LYS A 279 7.18 -4.01 -11.98
C LYS A 279 7.01 -5.52 -11.83
N LEU A 280 6.35 -6.18 -12.79
CA LEU A 280 6.18 -7.64 -12.85
C LEU A 280 7.08 -8.26 -13.93
N ASN A 281 8.37 -7.94 -13.93
CA ASN A 281 9.34 -8.33 -14.97
C ASN A 281 9.04 -7.74 -16.37
N TYR A 282 8.47 -6.54 -16.47
CA TYR A 282 8.26 -5.86 -17.76
C TYR A 282 7.48 -6.68 -18.78
N GLN A 283 6.38 -7.30 -18.34
CA GLN A 283 5.60 -8.19 -19.21
C GLN A 283 4.91 -7.43 -20.34
N GLY A 284 4.49 -6.18 -20.09
CA GLY A 284 3.99 -5.29 -21.14
C GLY A 284 5.04 -5.11 -22.24
N THR A 285 6.26 -4.77 -21.87
CA THR A 285 7.37 -4.58 -22.82
C THR A 285 7.72 -5.88 -23.53
N LYS A 286 7.76 -7.02 -22.84
CA LYS A 286 7.96 -8.34 -23.46
C LYS A 286 6.95 -8.58 -24.58
N LYS A 287 5.65 -8.41 -24.30
CA LYS A 287 4.59 -8.56 -25.31
C LYS A 287 4.79 -7.59 -26.47
N TRP A 288 5.05 -6.32 -26.17
CA TRP A 288 5.28 -5.32 -27.20
C TRP A 288 6.41 -5.72 -28.15
N LEU A 289 7.51 -6.28 -27.63
CA LEU A 289 8.60 -6.80 -28.45
C LEU A 289 8.19 -8.00 -29.30
N GLU A 290 7.42 -8.94 -28.74
CA GLU A 290 6.90 -10.09 -29.49
C GLU A 290 6.00 -9.64 -30.64
N ASP A 291 5.04 -8.74 -30.37
CA ASP A 291 4.14 -8.17 -31.36
C ASP A 291 4.90 -7.48 -32.52
N HIS A 292 6.05 -6.84 -32.24
CA HIS A 292 6.84 -6.10 -33.24
C HIS A 292 7.86 -6.99 -33.97
N ILE A 293 8.37 -8.05 -33.35
CA ILE A 293 9.32 -8.98 -33.99
C ILE A 293 8.57 -9.94 -34.90
N ASP A 294 7.38 -10.39 -34.48
CA ASP A 294 6.60 -11.40 -35.20
C ASP A 294 5.69 -10.78 -36.29
N SER A 295 5.62 -9.45 -36.37
CA SER A 295 4.86 -8.74 -37.41
C SER A 295 5.48 -8.95 -38.80
N ILE A 296 4.65 -9.45 -39.72
CA ILE A 296 5.03 -9.80 -41.10
C ILE A 296 5.34 -8.55 -41.94
N ASP A 297 4.79 -7.39 -41.58
CA ASP A 297 4.86 -6.15 -42.38
C ASP A 297 6.13 -5.31 -42.17
N GLY A 298 7.13 -5.82 -41.45
CA GLY A 298 8.33 -5.07 -41.12
C GLY A 298 8.04 -4.01 -40.06
N SER A 299 8.52 -4.25 -38.84
CA SER A 299 8.31 -3.30 -37.74
C SER A 299 9.35 -2.19 -37.77
N PRO A 300 8.98 -0.92 -37.51
CA PRO A 300 9.94 0.17 -37.37
C PRO A 300 10.94 -0.08 -36.24
N LEU A 301 10.63 -0.99 -35.30
CA LEU A 301 11.52 -1.41 -34.23
C LEU A 301 12.69 -2.28 -34.72
N GLN A 302 12.57 -2.95 -35.88
CA GLN A 302 13.67 -3.75 -36.45
C GLN A 302 14.85 -2.86 -36.88
N ASN A 303 14.55 -1.63 -37.31
CA ASN A 303 15.53 -0.60 -37.68
C ASN A 303 15.79 0.39 -36.52
N ALA A 304 15.53 -0.02 -35.28
CA ALA A 304 15.78 0.83 -34.12
C ALA A 304 17.28 0.99 -33.85
N HIS A 305 17.74 2.24 -33.80
CA HIS A 305 19.10 2.56 -33.38
C HIS A 305 19.33 2.20 -31.91
N PHE A 306 18.38 2.59 -31.06
CA PHE A 306 18.32 2.21 -29.66
C PHE A 306 16.96 2.52 -29.06
N VAL A 307 16.74 2.01 -27.86
CA VAL A 307 15.56 2.28 -27.03
C VAL A 307 16.00 2.90 -25.70
N ILE A 308 15.40 4.02 -25.34
CA ILE A 308 15.56 4.69 -24.05
C ILE A 308 14.44 4.23 -23.14
N CYS A 309 14.78 3.59 -22.02
CA CYS A 309 13.82 3.28 -20.97
C CYS A 309 13.95 4.33 -19.85
N LEU A 310 12.85 4.96 -19.45
CA LEU A 310 12.81 5.94 -18.35
C LEU A 310 12.29 5.25 -17.08
N ASP A 311 13.03 5.42 -15.98
CA ASP A 311 12.66 4.85 -14.66
C ASP A 311 13.11 5.82 -13.55
N ALA A 312 12.25 6.16 -12.60
CA ALA A 312 12.57 6.97 -11.40
C ALA A 312 13.53 8.16 -11.64
N LEU A 313 12.98 9.26 -12.18
CA LEU A 313 13.73 10.46 -12.54
C LEU A 313 13.56 11.62 -11.55
N SER A 314 12.74 11.50 -10.51
CA SER A 314 12.52 12.58 -9.53
C SER A 314 13.58 12.57 -8.43
N SER A 315 13.89 11.41 -7.84
CA SER A 315 14.88 11.31 -6.75
C SER A 315 16.29 11.68 -7.21
N GLY A 316 17.15 12.13 -6.29
CA GLY A 316 18.57 12.39 -6.54
C GLY A 316 18.86 13.54 -7.52
N LYS A 317 20.12 13.98 -7.56
CA LYS A 317 20.58 15.02 -8.49
C LYS A 317 21.17 14.44 -9.78
N ASP A 318 21.88 13.32 -9.65
CA ASP A 318 22.63 12.70 -10.75
C ASP A 318 21.74 11.85 -11.66
N ILE A 319 22.23 11.60 -12.88
CA ILE A 319 21.60 10.74 -13.87
C ILE A 319 22.48 9.50 -14.07
N TYR A 320 21.92 8.33 -13.81
CA TYR A 320 22.57 7.04 -14.05
C TYR A 320 22.00 6.40 -15.31
N VAL A 321 22.90 6.00 -16.21
CA VAL A 321 22.54 5.27 -17.42
C VAL A 321 22.95 3.81 -17.28
N HIS A 322 21.96 2.94 -17.15
CA HIS A 322 22.12 1.52 -16.90
C HIS A 322 22.20 0.72 -18.21
N TYR A 323 23.25 -0.07 -18.35
CA TYR A 323 23.49 -0.93 -19.50
C TYR A 323 23.71 -2.39 -19.11
N SER A 324 23.13 -3.27 -19.91
CA SER A 324 23.39 -4.71 -19.87
C SER A 324 24.67 -5.11 -20.59
N LYS A 325 25.01 -4.39 -21.66
CA LYS A 325 26.25 -4.53 -22.42
C LYS A 325 26.78 -3.12 -22.63
N PRO A 326 28.02 -2.82 -22.20
CA PRO A 326 28.56 -1.47 -22.36
C PRO A 326 28.63 -1.11 -23.85
N PRO A 327 28.26 0.12 -24.22
CA PRO A 327 28.28 0.55 -25.61
C PRO A 327 29.72 0.57 -26.13
N LYS A 328 29.91 0.07 -27.35
CA LYS A 328 31.21 0.17 -28.04
C LYS A 328 31.36 1.56 -28.64
N GLU A 329 32.58 2.08 -28.68
CA GLU A 329 32.86 3.38 -29.32
C GLU A 329 32.38 3.39 -30.78
N GLY A 330 31.74 4.49 -31.18
CA GLY A 330 31.15 4.65 -32.52
C GLY A 330 29.77 4.01 -32.71
N THR A 331 29.21 3.35 -31.70
CA THR A 331 27.80 2.90 -31.75
C THR A 331 26.82 4.05 -31.49
N ALA A 332 25.60 3.94 -32.03
CA ALA A 332 24.52 4.92 -31.80
C ALA A 332 24.29 5.23 -30.31
N THR A 333 24.32 4.21 -29.47
CA THR A 333 24.20 4.34 -28.00
C THR A 333 25.37 5.08 -27.37
N SER A 334 26.60 4.86 -27.85
CA SER A 334 27.79 5.58 -27.35
C SER A 334 27.71 7.06 -27.71
N ASN A 335 27.29 7.38 -28.93
CA ASN A 335 27.15 8.76 -29.40
C ASN A 335 26.07 9.49 -28.58
N PHE A 336 24.91 8.86 -28.38
CA PHE A 336 23.86 9.44 -27.54
C PHE A 336 24.33 9.68 -26.09
N PHE A 337 25.09 8.75 -25.51
CA PHE A 337 25.64 8.94 -24.15
C PHE A 337 26.61 10.13 -24.07
N GLN A 338 27.42 10.36 -25.11
CA GLN A 338 28.30 11.53 -25.19
C GLN A 338 27.47 12.83 -25.27
N GLU A 339 26.45 12.86 -26.12
CA GLU A 339 25.52 14.00 -26.23
C GLU A 339 24.80 14.27 -24.91
N LEU A 340 24.34 13.23 -24.22
CA LEU A 340 23.70 13.35 -22.90
C LEU A 340 24.64 13.93 -21.85
N THR A 341 25.89 13.47 -21.83
CA THR A 341 26.92 13.99 -20.91
C THR A 341 27.25 15.44 -21.22
N GLN A 342 27.27 15.82 -22.50
CA GLN A 342 27.52 17.19 -22.92
C GLN A 342 26.35 18.12 -22.59
N ALA A 343 25.11 17.71 -22.91
CA ALA A 343 23.90 18.47 -22.59
C ALA A 343 23.76 18.69 -21.08
N ALA A 344 24.06 17.68 -20.26
CA ALA A 344 24.08 17.82 -18.80
C ALA A 344 25.10 18.89 -18.35
N LYS A 345 26.33 18.86 -18.87
CA LYS A 345 27.38 19.84 -18.50
C LYS A 345 27.04 21.27 -18.88
N GLU A 346 26.35 21.47 -20.00
CA GLU A 346 26.00 22.80 -20.51
C GLU A 346 24.76 23.38 -19.79
N LEU A 347 23.71 22.58 -19.62
CA LEU A 347 22.46 23.03 -18.99
C LEU A 347 22.56 23.09 -17.47
N ASN A 348 23.21 22.11 -16.84
CA ASN A 348 23.34 22.05 -15.39
C ASN A 348 24.66 21.38 -14.96
N PRO A 349 25.74 22.16 -14.75
CA PRO A 349 27.05 21.64 -14.37
C PRO A 349 27.08 20.82 -13.07
N GLU A 350 26.06 20.94 -12.21
CA GLU A 350 25.96 20.18 -10.97
C GLU A 350 25.56 18.71 -11.19
N VAL A 351 24.85 18.42 -12.29
CA VAL A 351 24.32 17.07 -12.59
C VAL A 351 25.40 16.21 -13.22
N LYS A 352 25.74 15.09 -12.57
CA LYS A 352 26.67 14.11 -13.14
C LYS A 352 25.91 13.03 -13.90
N VAL A 353 26.42 12.67 -15.07
CA VAL A 353 25.94 11.54 -15.85
C VAL A 353 26.94 10.39 -15.71
N GLU A 354 26.52 9.31 -15.05
CA GLU A 354 27.36 8.14 -14.80
C GLU A 354 26.84 6.90 -15.55
N LEU A 355 27.77 6.10 -16.06
CA LEU A 355 27.46 4.84 -16.75
C LEU A 355 27.53 3.67 -15.77
N MET A 356 26.40 3.00 -15.57
CA MET A 356 26.27 1.85 -14.70
C MET A 356 26.12 0.59 -15.54
N HIS A 357 26.93 -0.43 -15.26
CA HIS A 357 26.88 -1.69 -15.99
C HIS A 357 26.50 -2.85 -15.09
N LYS A 358 25.49 -3.60 -15.52
CA LYS A 358 25.03 -4.82 -14.86
C LYS A 358 24.89 -5.94 -15.88
N LYS A 359 25.56 -7.06 -15.65
CA LYS A 359 25.39 -8.24 -16.52
C LYS A 359 24.03 -8.89 -16.24
N ILE A 360 23.34 -9.29 -17.31
CA ILE A 360 22.08 -10.03 -17.22
C ILE A 360 22.37 -11.44 -16.70
N ASN A 361 21.71 -11.82 -15.62
CA ASN A 361 21.71 -13.20 -15.13
C ASN A 361 20.47 -13.93 -15.68
N LEU A 362 20.68 -14.83 -16.65
CA LEU A 362 19.61 -15.63 -17.25
C LEU A 362 18.97 -16.64 -16.28
N ALA A 363 19.67 -16.99 -15.20
CA ALA A 363 19.13 -17.90 -14.18
C ALA A 363 18.19 -17.20 -13.20
N ASP A 364 18.25 -15.88 -13.11
CA ASP A 364 17.37 -15.11 -12.25
C ASP A 364 15.97 -15.03 -12.87
N LYS A 365 14.95 -15.28 -12.05
CA LYS A 365 13.56 -15.17 -12.45
C LYS A 365 13.07 -13.72 -12.43
N ARG A 366 13.76 -12.81 -11.73
CA ARG A 366 13.41 -11.39 -11.67
C ARG A 366 14.21 -10.58 -12.68
N MET A 367 13.51 -9.69 -13.39
CA MET A 367 14.12 -8.69 -14.27
C MET A 367 14.06 -7.35 -13.55
N PHE A 368 15.19 -6.67 -13.48
CA PHE A 368 15.33 -5.48 -12.64
C PHE A 368 15.16 -4.20 -13.43
N TRP A 369 15.70 -4.18 -14.67
CA TRP A 369 15.61 -3.03 -15.57
C TRP A 369 14.92 -3.41 -16.87
N GLU A 370 14.20 -2.45 -17.45
CA GLU A 370 13.39 -2.69 -18.65
C GLU A 370 14.26 -3.08 -19.85
N HIS A 371 15.45 -2.46 -19.96
CA HIS A 371 16.38 -2.73 -21.04
C HIS A 371 16.97 -4.15 -21.03
N GLU A 372 16.85 -4.89 -19.92
CA GLU A 372 17.26 -6.31 -19.86
C GLU A 372 16.42 -7.14 -20.84
N ARG A 373 15.11 -6.85 -20.97
CA ARG A 373 14.21 -7.49 -21.95
C ARG A 373 14.62 -7.21 -23.40
N LEU A 374 14.99 -5.97 -23.69
CA LEU A 374 15.47 -5.56 -25.01
C LEU A 374 16.76 -6.30 -25.39
N SER A 375 17.68 -6.37 -24.43
CA SER A 375 18.99 -7.01 -24.60
C SER A 375 18.87 -8.52 -24.85
N MET A 376 17.88 -9.20 -24.25
CA MET A 376 17.56 -10.61 -24.52
C MET A 376 17.16 -10.84 -25.98
N LYS A 377 16.44 -9.89 -26.59
CA LYS A 377 16.03 -9.91 -28.00
C LYS A 377 17.07 -9.26 -28.94
N ARG A 378 18.29 -9.00 -28.45
CA ARG A 378 19.42 -8.42 -29.19
C ARG A 378 19.18 -6.99 -29.71
N MET A 379 18.27 -6.23 -29.11
CA MET A 379 18.12 -4.80 -29.39
C MET A 379 19.04 -3.97 -28.50
N ALA A 380 19.50 -2.84 -29.03
CA ALA A 380 20.23 -1.86 -28.26
C ALA A 380 19.26 -1.06 -27.38
N GLY A 381 19.48 -1.03 -26.08
CA GLY A 381 18.69 -0.25 -25.17
C GLY A 381 19.35 -0.07 -23.82
N PHE A 382 18.93 0.97 -23.11
CA PHE A 382 19.47 1.34 -21.81
C PHE A 382 18.38 2.01 -20.97
N THR A 383 18.52 1.95 -19.65
CA THR A 383 17.61 2.65 -18.74
C THR A 383 18.27 3.90 -18.19
N VAL A 384 17.61 5.04 -18.32
CA VAL A 384 17.98 6.29 -17.65
C VAL A 384 17.19 6.37 -16.36
N SER A 385 17.89 6.47 -15.25
CA SER A 385 17.29 6.58 -13.92
C SER A 385 18.12 7.47 -13.02
N ALA A 386 17.51 8.04 -12.00
CA ALA A 386 18.23 8.70 -10.93
C ALA A 386 18.59 7.75 -9.77
N LEU A 387 18.13 6.50 -9.83
CA LEU A 387 18.56 5.44 -8.92
C LEU A 387 19.89 4.84 -9.37
N LYS A 388 20.82 4.71 -8.42
CA LYS A 388 22.15 4.16 -8.69
C LYS A 388 22.12 2.64 -8.76
N SER A 389 21.26 1.98 -7.98
CA SER A 389 21.15 0.53 -7.94
C SER A 389 19.71 0.09 -8.14
N HIS A 390 19.53 -1.10 -8.72
CA HIS A 390 18.21 -1.72 -8.79
C HIS A 390 17.74 -2.30 -7.45
N GLN A 391 18.62 -2.33 -6.45
CA GLN A 391 18.32 -2.76 -5.08
C GLN A 391 17.79 -1.62 -4.20
N ASP A 392 17.71 -0.40 -4.73
CA ASP A 392 17.19 0.73 -3.98
C ASP A 392 15.70 0.50 -3.66
N TYR A 393 15.39 0.45 -2.36
CA TYR A 393 14.05 0.14 -1.86
C TYR A 393 13.00 1.20 -2.22
N SER A 394 13.44 2.44 -2.52
CA SER A 394 12.56 3.54 -2.97
C SER A 394 11.77 3.20 -4.23
N ARG A 395 12.20 2.18 -4.98
CA ARG A 395 11.56 1.73 -6.21
C ARG A 395 10.21 1.04 -5.99
N ALA A 396 9.95 0.51 -4.79
CA ALA A 396 8.83 -0.38 -4.53
C ALA A 396 8.25 -0.16 -3.13
N THR A 397 7.68 1.02 -2.88
CA THR A 397 7.21 1.43 -1.55
C THR A 397 5.87 2.16 -1.60
N ILE A 398 5.07 2.04 -0.54
CA ILE A 398 3.87 2.87 -0.34
C ILE A 398 4.19 4.32 0.09
N LEU A 399 5.44 4.59 0.48
CA LEU A 399 5.89 5.93 0.91
C LEU A 399 6.11 6.89 -0.26
N ASP A 400 6.05 6.38 -1.49
CA ASP A 400 6.38 7.10 -2.72
C ASP A 400 5.22 7.98 -3.22
N ASN A 401 4.95 9.04 -2.46
CA ASN A 401 3.93 10.04 -2.73
C ASN A 401 4.51 11.46 -2.92
N THR A 402 5.81 11.64 -2.70
CA THR A 402 6.48 12.95 -2.79
C THR A 402 6.85 13.26 -4.23
N ILE A 403 6.54 14.47 -4.68
CA ILE A 403 6.80 14.94 -6.04
C ILE A 403 7.85 16.07 -5.96
N ASP A 404 8.98 15.89 -6.66
CA ASP A 404 9.95 16.96 -6.91
C ASP A 404 9.90 17.32 -8.40
N THR A 405 9.09 18.32 -8.72
CA THR A 405 8.82 18.76 -10.11
C THR A 405 10.05 19.41 -10.74
N GLU A 406 10.80 20.19 -9.97
CA GLU A 406 11.96 20.93 -10.45
C GLU A 406 13.03 19.96 -10.94
N SER A 407 13.34 18.93 -10.15
CA SER A 407 14.28 17.87 -10.51
C SER A 407 13.84 17.10 -11.77
N ILE A 408 12.54 16.78 -11.88
CA ILE A 408 11.99 16.12 -13.08
C ILE A 408 12.14 17.02 -14.31
N ALA A 409 11.77 18.30 -14.20
CA ALA A 409 11.85 19.26 -15.30
C ALA A 409 13.29 19.47 -15.77
N GLN A 410 14.24 19.57 -14.85
CA GLN A 410 15.68 19.68 -15.15
C GLN A 410 16.17 18.44 -15.94
N LYS A 411 15.87 17.23 -15.48
CA LYS A 411 16.28 15.99 -16.17
C LYS A 411 15.55 15.80 -17.51
N ALA A 412 14.28 16.19 -17.59
CA ALA A 412 13.53 16.21 -18.85
C ALA A 412 14.19 17.16 -19.85
N SER A 413 14.65 18.33 -19.42
CA SER A 413 15.35 19.31 -20.26
C SER A 413 16.63 18.71 -20.82
N ILE A 414 17.48 18.13 -19.96
CA ILE A 414 18.72 17.46 -20.36
C ILE A 414 18.46 16.33 -21.35
N LEU A 415 17.45 15.48 -21.10
CA LEU A 415 17.08 14.38 -21.99
C LEU A 415 16.55 14.85 -23.33
N SER A 416 15.71 15.90 -23.32
CA SER A 416 15.13 16.46 -24.55
C SER A 416 16.24 17.02 -25.44
N GLU A 417 17.14 17.80 -24.86
CA GLU A 417 18.26 18.45 -25.53
C GLU A 417 19.23 17.41 -26.11
N ALA A 418 19.61 16.41 -25.32
CA ALA A 418 20.46 15.30 -25.77
C ALA A 418 19.84 14.53 -26.94
N LEU A 419 18.53 14.28 -26.90
CA LEU A 419 17.81 13.61 -27.97
C LEU A 419 17.77 14.46 -29.24
N ALA A 420 17.54 15.76 -29.11
CA ALA A 420 17.53 16.68 -30.23
C ALA A 420 18.90 16.79 -30.91
N ARG A 421 19.97 16.93 -30.12
CA ARG A 421 21.36 16.94 -30.64
C ARG A 421 21.68 15.68 -31.43
N TYR A 422 21.30 14.52 -30.89
CA TYR A 422 21.50 13.24 -31.57
C TYR A 422 20.70 13.13 -32.88
N ILE A 423 19.42 13.51 -32.89
CA ILE A 423 18.53 13.36 -34.05
C ILE A 423 18.89 14.33 -35.18
N TYR A 424 19.21 15.58 -34.83
CA TYR A 424 19.51 16.63 -35.81
C TYR A 424 21.00 16.79 -36.10
N ASN A 425 21.86 16.04 -35.40
CA ASN A 425 23.31 16.14 -35.47
C ASN A 425 23.80 17.58 -35.27
N LEU A 426 23.29 18.23 -34.20
CA LEU A 426 23.59 19.60 -33.84
C LEU A 426 24.73 19.63 -32.81
N SER A 427 25.61 20.61 -32.93
CA SER A 427 26.75 20.80 -32.03
C SER A 427 26.51 22.00 -31.11
N ALA A 428 26.27 21.72 -29.82
CA ALA A 428 26.43 22.58 -28.63
C ALA A 428 25.63 23.89 -28.52
N GLU A 429 24.59 24.13 -29.34
CA GLU A 429 23.65 25.24 -29.11
C GLU A 429 22.41 24.72 -28.38
N ASP A 430 21.86 25.51 -27.44
CA ASP A 430 20.54 25.24 -26.83
C ASP A 430 19.49 25.14 -27.93
N VAL A 431 19.09 23.91 -28.28
CA VAL A 431 18.17 23.65 -29.39
C VAL A 431 16.78 24.18 -29.06
N PHE A 432 16.40 24.11 -27.78
CA PHE A 432 15.06 24.48 -27.31
C PHE A 432 15.02 25.89 -26.71
N THR A 433 14.47 26.81 -27.50
CA THR A 433 14.23 28.20 -27.10
C THR A 433 12.73 28.45 -26.89
N GLU A 434 12.43 29.36 -25.95
CA GLU A 434 11.09 29.87 -25.65
C GLU A 434 10.01 28.78 -25.49
N ASN A 435 9.17 28.60 -26.51
CA ASN A 435 7.96 27.77 -26.48
C ASN A 435 8.23 26.26 -26.54
N LEU A 436 9.44 25.86 -26.93
CA LEU A 436 9.86 24.46 -26.99
C LEU A 436 10.61 24.00 -25.73
N LYS A 437 10.74 24.87 -24.73
CA LYS A 437 11.28 24.48 -23.43
C LYS A 437 10.32 23.54 -22.71
N VAL A 438 10.90 22.76 -21.80
CA VAL A 438 10.14 21.94 -20.86
C VAL A 438 9.25 22.84 -20.02
N ASP A 439 7.97 22.47 -19.94
CA ASP A 439 6.97 23.17 -19.15
C ASP A 439 6.79 22.47 -17.80
N GLU A 440 7.31 23.09 -16.75
CA GLU A 440 7.21 22.57 -15.38
C GLU A 440 5.75 22.45 -14.93
N THR A 441 4.88 23.37 -15.33
CA THR A 441 3.45 23.34 -14.94
C THR A 441 2.72 22.19 -15.61
N ALA A 442 3.12 21.82 -16.83
CA ALA A 442 2.60 20.65 -17.51
C ALA A 442 3.04 19.35 -16.81
N ILE A 443 4.30 19.28 -16.36
CA ILE A 443 4.82 18.14 -15.59
C ILE A 443 4.07 18.01 -14.27
N GLU A 444 3.88 19.10 -13.52
CA GLU A 444 3.13 19.12 -12.27
C GLU A 444 1.70 18.59 -12.48
N GLY A 445 0.98 19.10 -13.47
CA GLY A 445 -0.38 18.64 -13.77
C GLY A 445 -0.47 17.16 -14.18
N VAL A 446 0.54 16.64 -14.88
CA VAL A 446 0.62 15.19 -15.20
C VAL A 446 0.93 14.37 -13.95
N MET A 447 1.83 14.85 -13.09
CA MET A 447 2.19 14.18 -11.84
C MET A 447 1.00 14.11 -10.87
N ASP A 448 0.27 15.22 -10.69
CA ASP A 448 -0.95 15.25 -9.89
C ASP A 448 -1.99 14.25 -10.40
N PHE A 449 -2.16 14.17 -11.73
CA PHE A 449 -3.04 13.19 -12.35
C PHE A 449 -2.60 11.74 -12.08
N LEU A 450 -1.30 11.46 -12.12
CA LEU A 450 -0.75 10.13 -11.89
C LEU A 450 -0.81 9.71 -10.42
N VAL A 451 -0.65 10.64 -9.49
CA VAL A 451 -0.67 10.40 -8.03
C VAL A 451 -2.09 10.44 -7.46
N ALA A 452 -3.10 10.90 -8.22
CA ALA A 452 -4.50 10.90 -7.79
C ALA A 452 -5.11 9.50 -7.54
N GLN A 453 -4.51 8.43 -8.08
CA GLN A 453 -5.00 7.07 -7.91
C GLN A 453 -3.84 6.06 -7.79
N PRO A 454 -4.03 4.93 -7.08
CA PRO A 454 -3.03 3.88 -7.01
C PRO A 454 -2.84 3.19 -8.37
N ARG A 455 -1.58 2.85 -8.68
CA ARG A 455 -1.14 2.36 -10.00
C ARG A 455 -0.54 0.97 -9.96
N ALA A 456 -0.81 0.18 -8.93
CA ALA A 456 -0.41 -1.22 -8.90
C ALA A 456 -1.01 -1.99 -10.08
N ALA A 457 -0.24 -2.90 -10.67
CA ALA A 457 -0.69 -3.69 -11.82
C ALA A 457 -2.00 -4.45 -11.55
N GLN A 458 -2.27 -4.91 -10.32
CA GLN A 458 -3.54 -5.59 -9.99
C GLN A 458 -4.76 -4.66 -10.11
N VAL A 459 -4.60 -3.39 -9.78
CA VAL A 459 -5.65 -2.36 -9.88
C VAL A 459 -5.85 -1.95 -11.34
N LEU A 460 -4.75 -1.85 -12.09
CA LEU A 460 -4.77 -1.40 -13.49
C LEU A 460 -5.16 -2.49 -14.49
N ALA A 461 -5.05 -3.77 -14.15
CA ALA A 461 -5.24 -4.89 -15.07
C ALA A 461 -6.71 -5.21 -15.43
N THR A 462 -7.50 -4.17 -15.68
CA THR A 462 -8.88 -4.25 -16.15
C THR A 462 -8.96 -3.65 -17.56
N LYS A 463 -9.75 -4.26 -18.45
CA LYS A 463 -9.84 -3.85 -19.87
C LYS A 463 -10.22 -2.37 -20.08
N GLN A 464 -11.00 -1.79 -19.18
CA GLN A 464 -11.50 -0.41 -19.27
C GLN A 464 -11.11 0.39 -18.03
N ASN A 465 -9.80 0.53 -17.79
CA ASN A 465 -9.32 1.40 -16.72
C ASN A 465 -9.35 2.88 -17.19
N SER A 466 -9.85 3.77 -16.33
CA SER A 466 -9.93 5.21 -16.59
C SER A 466 -8.55 5.85 -16.78
N LEU A 467 -7.55 5.46 -15.98
CA LEU A 467 -6.17 5.95 -16.10
C LEU A 467 -5.60 5.68 -17.49
N VAL A 468 -5.70 4.42 -17.95
CA VAL A 468 -5.16 3.98 -19.26
C VAL A 468 -5.85 4.74 -20.40
N THR A 469 -7.17 4.91 -20.30
CA THR A 469 -7.94 5.65 -21.30
C THR A 469 -7.54 7.14 -21.34
N SER A 470 -7.35 7.75 -20.18
CA SER A 470 -6.87 9.13 -20.07
C SER A 470 -5.45 9.29 -20.60
N LEU A 471 -4.52 8.37 -20.28
CA LEU A 471 -3.16 8.36 -20.82
C LEU A 471 -3.16 8.21 -22.35
N GLN A 472 -4.03 7.35 -22.89
CA GLN A 472 -4.23 7.22 -24.33
C GLN A 472 -4.71 8.54 -24.93
N SER A 473 -5.68 9.20 -24.30
CA SER A 473 -6.19 10.50 -24.75
C SER A 473 -5.09 11.58 -24.73
N VAL A 474 -4.30 11.64 -23.66
CA VAL A 474 -3.18 12.59 -23.53
C VAL A 474 -2.14 12.35 -24.62
N LEU A 475 -1.73 11.10 -24.85
CA LEU A 475 -0.79 10.76 -25.92
C LEU A 475 -1.37 11.05 -27.31
N SER A 476 -2.66 10.79 -27.55
CA SER A 476 -3.30 11.05 -28.84
C SER A 476 -3.35 12.52 -29.22
N ARG A 477 -3.22 13.43 -28.26
CA ARG A 477 -3.10 14.87 -28.50
C ARG A 477 -1.76 15.24 -29.17
N TYR A 478 -0.70 14.48 -28.88
CA TYR A 478 0.66 14.79 -29.34
C TYR A 478 1.16 13.83 -30.43
N LEU A 479 0.75 12.57 -30.40
CA LEU A 479 1.26 11.52 -31.27
C LEU A 479 0.24 11.09 -32.32
N LYS A 480 0.74 10.53 -33.43
CA LYS A 480 -0.10 9.91 -34.47
C LYS A 480 -0.17 8.40 -34.24
N ASP A 481 -1.23 7.78 -34.75
CA ASP A 481 -1.47 6.33 -34.71
C ASP A 481 -1.33 5.70 -33.32
N VAL A 482 -1.96 6.32 -32.30
CA VAL A 482 -1.94 5.76 -30.94
C VAL A 482 -2.74 4.46 -30.90
N LYS A 483 -2.06 3.35 -30.64
CA LYS A 483 -2.62 1.99 -30.56
C LYS A 483 -2.50 1.47 -29.14
N VAL A 484 -3.55 0.80 -28.68
CA VAL A 484 -3.56 0.10 -27.39
C VAL A 484 -3.52 -1.41 -27.67
N SER A 485 -2.50 -2.10 -27.15
CA SER A 485 -2.42 -3.56 -27.19
C SER A 485 -2.63 -4.12 -25.80
N HIS A 486 -3.34 -5.25 -25.70
CA HIS A 486 -3.67 -5.86 -24.41
C HIS A 486 -2.92 -7.17 -24.21
N LEU A 487 -2.13 -7.25 -23.15
CA LEU A 487 -1.55 -8.48 -22.64
C LEU A 487 -2.59 -9.20 -21.76
N VAL A 488 -2.98 -10.38 -22.23
CA VAL A 488 -3.78 -11.33 -21.48
C VAL A 488 -2.89 -12.53 -21.16
N PRO A 489 -2.72 -12.90 -19.88
CA PRO A 489 -1.93 -14.06 -19.51
C PRO A 489 -2.57 -15.35 -20.06
N ASP A 490 -1.75 -16.34 -20.41
CA ASP A 490 -2.26 -17.63 -20.85
C ASP A 490 -3.00 -18.34 -19.70
N LYS A 491 -4.06 -19.09 -20.02
CA LYS A 491 -4.88 -19.81 -19.05
C LYS A 491 -4.22 -21.07 -18.51
N ARG A 492 -3.31 -21.68 -19.27
CA ARG A 492 -2.65 -22.95 -18.88
C ARG A 492 -1.36 -22.73 -18.10
N ASP A 493 -0.55 -21.78 -18.56
CA ASP A 493 0.72 -21.42 -17.91
C ASP A 493 0.84 -19.88 -17.87
N PRO A 494 0.16 -19.22 -16.92
CA PRO A 494 0.18 -17.77 -16.82
C PRO A 494 1.56 -17.27 -16.39
N ASP A 495 2.15 -16.36 -17.18
CA ASP A 495 3.37 -15.64 -16.80
C ASP A 495 3.22 -14.92 -15.43
N PHE A 496 2.01 -14.42 -15.16
CA PHE A 496 1.62 -13.83 -13.88
C PHE A 496 0.13 -14.09 -13.59
N SER A 497 -0.21 -14.21 -12.32
CA SER A 497 -1.59 -14.37 -11.84
C SER A 497 -1.90 -13.38 -10.73
N PHE A 498 -3.07 -12.74 -10.81
CA PHE A 498 -3.58 -11.84 -9.78
C PHE A 498 -4.74 -12.46 -9.03
N TYR A 499 -4.93 -12.00 -7.81
CA TYR A 499 -6.01 -12.44 -6.93
C TYR A 499 -6.98 -11.29 -6.67
N ASP A 500 -8.20 -11.64 -6.33
CA ASP A 500 -9.22 -10.68 -5.91
C ASP A 500 -9.02 -10.25 -4.44
N VAL A 501 -9.82 -9.25 -4.02
CA VAL A 501 -9.83 -8.64 -2.69
C VAL A 501 -8.52 -7.89 -2.37
N THR A 502 -8.35 -6.69 -2.91
CA THR A 502 -7.21 -5.80 -2.58
C THR A 502 -7.56 -4.80 -1.47
N LYS A 503 -8.84 -4.42 -1.37
CA LYS A 503 -9.40 -3.52 -0.34
C LYS A 503 -10.58 -4.19 0.37
N ALA A 504 -10.70 -3.94 1.68
CA ALA A 504 -11.80 -4.42 2.51
C ALA A 504 -12.18 -3.38 3.58
N THR A 505 -13.24 -3.65 4.34
CA THR A 505 -13.57 -2.91 5.56
C THR A 505 -13.32 -3.81 6.77
N VAL A 506 -12.73 -3.21 7.82
CA VAL A 506 -12.51 -3.89 9.09
C VAL A 506 -13.51 -3.37 10.10
N ASN A 507 -14.14 -4.29 10.83
CA ASN A 507 -14.99 -3.99 11.97
C ASN A 507 -14.26 -4.40 13.24
N VAL A 508 -14.07 -3.44 14.15
CA VAL A 508 -13.46 -3.66 15.46
C VAL A 508 -14.55 -3.60 16.51
N TYR A 509 -14.83 -4.74 17.14
CA TYR A 509 -15.83 -4.86 18.19
C TYR A 509 -15.15 -4.88 19.56
N SER A 510 -15.67 -4.10 20.51
CA SER A 510 -15.32 -4.25 21.92
C SER A 510 -16.11 -5.41 22.51
N VAL A 511 -15.42 -6.43 23.01
CA VAL A 511 -16.00 -7.67 23.52
C VAL A 511 -15.54 -7.88 24.96
N LYS A 512 -16.44 -8.34 25.82
CA LYS A 512 -16.06 -8.71 27.19
C LYS A 512 -15.42 -10.11 27.22
N PRO A 513 -14.36 -10.33 28.02
CA PRO A 513 -13.73 -11.64 28.14
C PRO A 513 -14.70 -12.71 28.65
N ALA A 514 -14.53 -13.97 28.25
CA ALA A 514 -15.37 -15.08 28.72
C ALA A 514 -15.37 -15.26 30.26
N VAL A 515 -14.32 -14.78 30.95
CA VAL A 515 -14.24 -14.77 32.43
C VAL A 515 -15.31 -13.86 33.05
N PHE A 516 -15.74 -12.80 32.34
CA PHE A 516 -16.83 -11.94 32.78
C PHE A 516 -18.13 -12.73 32.93
N ASP A 517 -18.45 -13.62 31.99
CA ASP A 517 -19.66 -14.45 32.06
C ASP A 517 -19.62 -15.42 33.25
N LEU A 518 -18.43 -15.94 33.60
CA LEU A 518 -18.25 -16.77 34.80
C LEU A 518 -18.47 -15.97 36.08
N PHE A 519 -17.93 -14.74 36.14
CA PHE A 519 -18.14 -13.84 37.28
C PHE A 519 -19.61 -13.43 37.40
N LEU A 520 -20.26 -13.10 36.27
CA LEU A 520 -21.68 -12.79 36.20
C LEU A 520 -22.51 -13.98 36.69
N THR A 521 -22.17 -15.20 36.27
CA THR A 521 -22.83 -16.41 36.74
C THR A 521 -22.67 -16.59 38.25
N PHE A 522 -21.46 -16.39 38.78
CA PHE A 522 -21.23 -16.45 40.23
C PHE A 522 -22.02 -15.38 40.98
N ALA A 523 -22.06 -14.15 40.47
CA ALA A 523 -22.84 -13.05 41.05
C ALA A 523 -24.34 -13.34 41.03
N ILE A 524 -24.87 -13.92 39.94
CA ILE A 524 -26.27 -14.35 39.84
C ILE A 524 -26.56 -15.45 40.86
N VAL A 525 -25.70 -16.46 40.97
CA VAL A 525 -25.87 -17.56 41.94
C VAL A 525 -25.81 -17.04 43.38
N ALA A 526 -24.84 -16.17 43.70
CA ALA A 526 -24.70 -15.56 45.01
C ALA A 526 -25.91 -14.67 45.36
N TYR A 527 -26.39 -13.89 44.40
CA TYR A 527 -27.57 -13.05 44.54
C TYR A 527 -28.82 -13.91 44.81
N LEU A 528 -29.08 -14.92 43.99
CA LEU A 528 -30.22 -15.82 44.17
C LEU A 528 -30.11 -16.60 45.50
N GLY A 529 -28.92 -17.03 45.88
CA GLY A 529 -28.64 -17.68 47.15
C GLY A 529 -28.90 -16.77 48.35
N LEU A 530 -28.45 -15.52 48.29
CA LEU A 530 -28.71 -14.51 49.33
C LEU A 530 -30.21 -14.22 49.42
N SER A 531 -30.88 -13.99 48.30
CA SER A 531 -32.33 -13.79 48.26
C SER A 531 -33.07 -14.97 48.86
N TYR A 532 -32.70 -16.20 48.52
CA TYR A 532 -33.27 -17.41 49.10
C TYR A 532 -33.06 -17.50 50.63
N LEU A 533 -31.84 -17.23 51.11
CA LEU A 533 -31.53 -17.20 52.55
C LEU A 533 -32.26 -16.08 53.29
N CYS A 534 -32.41 -14.89 52.68
CA CYS A 534 -33.18 -13.78 53.23
C CYS A 534 -34.67 -14.12 53.35
N ILE A 535 -35.24 -14.84 52.38
CA ILE A 535 -36.63 -15.31 52.42
C ILE A 535 -36.78 -16.41 53.48
N GLN A 536 -35.86 -17.37 53.54
CA GLN A 536 -35.95 -18.48 54.49
C GLN A 536 -35.74 -18.03 55.95
N ASN A 537 -34.82 -17.09 56.18
CA ASN A 537 -34.52 -16.53 57.51
C ASN A 537 -35.23 -15.20 57.77
N PHE A 538 -36.31 -14.92 57.05
CA PHE A 538 -37.05 -13.66 57.15
C PHE A 538 -37.56 -13.39 58.57
N SER A 539 -37.91 -14.44 59.33
CA SER A 539 -38.33 -14.35 60.74
C SER A 539 -37.22 -13.85 61.69
N LEU A 540 -35.98 -14.28 61.45
CA LEU A 540 -34.80 -13.82 62.21
C LEU A 540 -34.42 -12.39 61.83
N PHE A 541 -34.48 -12.07 60.53
CA PHE A 541 -34.21 -10.73 60.03
C PHE A 541 -35.24 -9.71 60.57
N TYR A 542 -36.52 -10.08 60.56
CA TYR A 542 -37.61 -9.32 61.17
C TYR A 542 -37.40 -9.12 62.69
N GLY A 543 -36.98 -10.16 63.41
CA GLY A 543 -36.67 -10.07 64.84
C GLY A 543 -35.46 -9.17 65.16
N LEU A 544 -34.47 -9.09 64.26
CA LEU A 544 -33.27 -8.27 64.43
C LEU A 544 -33.58 -6.79 64.14
N VAL A 545 -34.34 -6.50 63.08
CA VAL A 545 -34.83 -5.14 62.78
C VAL A 545 -35.79 -4.65 63.87
N ALA A 546 -36.73 -5.49 64.31
CA ALA A 546 -37.64 -5.15 65.42
C ALA A 546 -36.88 -4.87 66.73
N ARG A 547 -35.75 -5.54 67.00
CA ARG A 547 -34.90 -5.24 68.17
C ARG A 547 -34.14 -3.92 68.05
N VAL A 548 -33.68 -3.56 66.86
CA VAL A 548 -32.97 -2.29 66.61
C VAL A 548 -33.93 -1.09 66.63
N SER A 549 -35.20 -1.30 66.28
CA SER A 549 -36.24 -0.25 66.26
C SER A 549 -36.95 0.00 67.60
N VAL A 550 -36.72 -0.80 68.65
CA VAL A 550 -37.33 -0.58 69.98
C VAL A 550 -36.42 0.33 70.82
N PRO A 551 -36.85 1.54 71.22
CA PRO A 551 -36.07 2.39 72.11
C PRO A 551 -36.02 1.77 73.51
N ALA A 552 -34.85 1.82 74.14
CA ALA A 552 -34.63 1.36 75.51
C ALA A 552 -35.60 2.07 76.47
N LYS A 553 -36.51 1.32 77.10
CA LYS A 553 -37.45 1.85 78.10
C LYS A 553 -36.68 2.45 79.28
N SER A 554 -36.88 3.75 79.51
CA SER A 554 -36.53 4.44 80.75
C SER A 554 -37.20 3.74 81.94
N LYS A 555 -36.39 3.30 82.91
CA LYS A 555 -36.89 2.86 84.23
C LYS A 555 -37.52 4.05 84.94
N VAL A 556 -38.80 3.94 85.26
CA VAL A 556 -39.47 4.77 86.27
C VAL A 556 -39.20 4.12 87.63
N GLN A 557 -38.51 4.82 88.51
CA GLN A 557 -38.77 4.84 89.94
C GLN A 557 -38.40 6.23 90.47
#